data_AF-A0A1S3IAU3-F1
#
_entry.id   AF-A0A1S3IAU3-F1
#
_cell.length_a   1.000
_cell.length_b   1.000
_cell.length_c   1.000
_cell.angle_alpha   90.00
_cell.angle_beta   90.00
_cell.angle_gamma   90.00
#
_symmetry.space_group_name_H-M   'P 1'
#
loop_
_entity.id
_entity.type
_entity.pdbx_description
1 polymer ?
#
loop_
_entity_poly.entity_id
_entity_poly.type
_entity_poly.pdbx_seq_one_letter_code
_entity_poly.pdbx_strand_id
1 'polypeptide(L)'
;MASLTLHRVFVYGTLKRGEPNHHVMTNTENGTAKFVGEGKTTESWPLVIASKYNIPFLLHCKGKGQRVLGEVHEIDDKMKAFLDDFEGHPNFYERDRINIEFLTERTGLESGYVPSVGEVIQCETYWLKKFKPHMLEKQFLENYDAKGPHNLPYVERYARHLEHATYNVITDVRQS
;
A
#
# COMPACT_ATOMS: atom_id res chain seq x y z
N MET A 1 26.64 -4.23 17.51
CA MET A 1 25.23 -3.80 17.66
C MET A 1 24.65 -3.72 16.26
N ALA A 2 23.52 -4.38 15.97
CA ALA A 2 22.87 -4.24 14.68
C ALA A 2 22.40 -2.78 14.54
N SER A 3 22.87 -2.08 13.51
CA SER A 3 22.32 -0.79 13.13
C SER A 3 20.89 -1.06 12.64
N LEU A 4 19.89 -0.53 13.33
CA LEU A 4 18.50 -0.56 12.88
C LEU A 4 18.42 0.33 11.65
N THR A 5 18.28 -0.27 10.47
CA THR A 5 18.05 0.51 9.25
C THR A 5 16.57 0.92 9.26
N LEU A 6 16.32 2.23 9.21
CA LEU A 6 14.97 2.75 9.06
C LEU A 6 14.62 2.86 7.59
N HIS A 7 13.48 2.30 7.23
CA HIS A 7 12.91 2.35 5.89
C HIS A 7 11.67 3.25 5.90
N ARG A 8 11.39 3.92 4.79
CA ARG A 8 10.15 4.68 4.63
C ARG A 8 9.25 3.95 3.67
N VAL A 9 8.09 3.51 4.14
CA VAL A 9 7.08 2.83 3.32
C VAL A 9 5.90 3.76 3.08
N PHE A 10 5.43 3.80 1.84
CA PHE A 10 4.19 4.46 1.45
C PHE A 10 3.09 3.43 1.28
N VAL A 11 2.02 3.55 2.09
CA VAL A 11 0.84 2.69 2.04
C VAL A 11 -0.35 3.46 1.47
N TYR A 12 -1.01 2.87 0.47
CA TYR A 12 -2.12 3.48 -0.27
C TYR A 12 -3.45 2.72 -0.12
N GLY A 13 -3.40 1.50 0.40
CA GLY A 13 -4.53 0.57 0.46
C GLY A 13 -4.90 0.19 1.88
N THR A 14 -5.12 -1.10 2.11
CA THR A 14 -5.68 -1.62 3.37
C THR A 14 -4.83 -1.42 4.63
N LEU A 15 -3.58 -0.98 4.50
CA LEU A 15 -2.66 -0.75 5.62
C LEU A 15 -2.77 0.67 6.22
N LYS A 16 -3.42 1.61 5.53
CA LYS A 16 -3.61 2.99 6.04
C LYS A 16 -4.42 3.00 7.33
N ARG A 17 -4.29 4.05 8.15
CA ARG A 17 -5.14 4.22 9.34
C ARG A 17 -6.63 4.18 8.97
N GLY A 18 -7.42 3.49 9.78
CA GLY A 18 -8.86 3.29 9.55
C GLY A 18 -9.21 2.17 8.56
N GLU A 19 -8.22 1.58 7.88
CA GLU A 19 -8.43 0.50 6.93
C GLU A 19 -8.32 -0.89 7.58
N PRO A 20 -8.87 -1.94 6.94
CA PRO A 20 -9.00 -3.28 7.53
C PRO A 20 -7.70 -3.90 8.06
N ASN A 21 -6.58 -3.71 7.36
CA ASN A 21 -5.30 -4.31 7.74
C ASN A 21 -4.41 -3.37 8.56
N HIS A 22 -4.88 -2.20 9.02
CA HIS A 22 -4.04 -1.27 9.78
C HIS A 22 -3.44 -1.89 11.06
N HIS A 23 -4.15 -2.85 11.66
CA HIS A 23 -3.73 -3.55 12.86
C HIS A 23 -2.35 -4.20 12.74
N VAL A 24 -1.92 -4.58 11.52
CA VAL A 24 -0.60 -5.20 11.29
C VAL A 24 0.54 -4.19 11.45
N MET A 25 0.28 -2.91 11.15
CA MET A 25 1.25 -1.81 11.30
C MET A 25 1.46 -1.46 12.77
N THR A 26 0.43 -1.65 13.61
CA THR A 26 0.47 -1.33 15.04
C THR A 26 0.88 -2.49 15.94
N ASN A 27 0.95 -3.72 15.41
CA ASN A 27 1.35 -4.88 16.18
C ASN A 27 2.88 -4.90 16.36
N THR A 28 3.34 -4.70 17.59
CA THR A 28 4.77 -4.66 17.95
C THR A 28 5.49 -6.00 17.77
N GLU A 29 4.75 -7.11 17.68
CA GLU A 29 5.30 -8.41 17.32
C GLU A 29 5.79 -8.46 15.87
N ASN A 30 5.23 -7.63 14.98
CA ASN A 30 5.64 -7.54 13.58
C ASN A 30 6.87 -6.64 13.40
N GLY A 31 7.19 -5.79 14.38
CA GLY A 31 8.24 -4.78 14.32
C GLY A 31 7.71 -3.40 14.66
N THR A 32 8.48 -2.36 14.36
CA THR A 32 8.09 -0.97 14.61
C THR A 32 7.61 -0.32 13.31
N ALA A 33 6.46 0.32 13.33
CA ALA A 33 6.03 1.28 12.32
C ALA A 33 5.60 2.58 12.98
N LYS A 34 6.13 3.70 12.49
CA LYS A 34 5.82 5.03 13.00
C LYS A 34 5.26 5.88 11.88
N PHE A 35 4.05 6.38 12.07
CA PHE A 35 3.45 7.30 11.12
C PHE A 35 4.33 8.56 10.97
N VAL A 36 4.60 8.98 9.74
CA VAL A 36 5.40 10.18 9.43
C VAL A 36 4.51 11.31 8.94
N GLY A 37 3.57 11.01 8.05
CA GLY A 37 2.68 12.01 7.48
C GLY A 37 1.83 11.47 6.34
N GLU A 38 0.85 12.27 5.93
CA GLU A 38 0.05 12.00 4.74
C GLU A 38 0.77 12.56 3.51
N GLY A 39 0.70 11.82 2.42
CA GLY A 39 1.37 12.19 1.19
C GLY A 39 0.61 11.72 -0.03
N LYS A 40 1.02 12.26 -1.18
CA LYS A 40 0.51 11.88 -2.49
C LYS A 40 1.65 11.52 -3.42
N THR A 41 1.43 10.60 -4.33
CA THR A 41 2.42 10.30 -5.37
C THR A 41 2.69 11.55 -6.20
N THR A 42 3.95 11.79 -6.56
CA THR A 42 4.34 12.91 -7.46
C THR A 42 3.81 12.72 -8.88
N GLU A 43 3.71 11.47 -9.30
CA GLU A 43 3.27 11.04 -10.62
C GLU A 43 1.89 10.38 -10.54
N SER A 44 1.16 10.34 -11.65
CA SER A 44 -0.11 9.60 -11.73
C SER A 44 0.11 8.10 -11.90
N TRP A 45 -0.64 7.31 -11.13
CA TRP A 45 -0.65 5.85 -11.18
C TRP A 45 -2.09 5.30 -11.12
N PRO A 46 -2.38 4.18 -11.79
CA PRO A 46 -3.66 3.50 -11.61
C PRO A 46 -3.71 2.78 -10.26
N LEU A 47 -4.52 3.31 -9.34
CA LEU A 47 -4.99 2.58 -8.17
C LEU A 47 -6.39 2.05 -8.46
N VAL A 48 -6.57 0.72 -8.42
CA VAL A 48 -7.83 0.06 -8.79
C VAL A 48 -8.26 -0.92 -7.72
N ILE A 49 -9.58 -1.13 -7.58
CA ILE A 49 -10.13 -2.25 -6.81
C ILE A 49 -10.44 -3.38 -7.79
N ALA A 50 -9.91 -4.57 -7.51
CA ALA A 50 -10.12 -5.76 -8.33
C ALA A 50 -10.17 -7.04 -7.48
N SER A 51 -10.23 -8.18 -8.16
CA SER A 51 -10.44 -9.52 -7.58
C SER A 51 -11.83 -9.71 -6.95
N LYS A 52 -12.20 -10.95 -6.65
CA LYS A 52 -13.40 -11.26 -5.83
C LYS A 52 -13.32 -10.69 -4.41
N TYR A 53 -12.11 -10.33 -3.97
CA TYR A 53 -11.85 -9.88 -2.61
C TYR A 53 -11.78 -8.36 -2.48
N ASN A 54 -12.05 -7.62 -3.57
CA ASN A 54 -12.01 -6.15 -3.61
C ASN A 54 -10.70 -5.58 -3.05
N ILE A 55 -9.58 -6.18 -3.45
CA ILE A 55 -8.24 -5.76 -3.04
C ILE A 55 -7.85 -4.50 -3.85
N PRO A 56 -7.29 -3.46 -3.20
CA PRO A 56 -6.69 -2.33 -3.90
C PRO A 56 -5.33 -2.71 -4.50
N PHE A 57 -5.12 -2.40 -5.77
CA PHE A 57 -3.87 -2.63 -6.48
C PHE A 57 -3.31 -1.32 -7.06
N LEU A 58 -2.07 -0.98 -6.70
CA LEU A 58 -1.32 0.07 -7.39
C LEU A 58 -0.56 -0.53 -8.58
N LEU A 59 -1.00 -0.20 -9.79
CA LEU A 59 -0.43 -0.74 -11.02
C LEU A 59 0.80 0.06 -11.44
N HIS A 60 1.88 -0.62 -11.80
CA HIS A 60 3.11 0.04 -12.27
C HIS A 60 2.98 0.51 -13.72
N CYS A 61 2.12 1.51 -13.95
CA CYS A 61 1.84 2.12 -15.24
C CYS A 61 1.85 3.65 -15.11
N LYS A 62 3.05 4.23 -15.16
CA LYS A 62 3.27 5.67 -14.95
C LYS A 62 2.47 6.51 -15.95
N GLY A 63 1.90 7.61 -15.47
CA GLY A 63 1.19 8.60 -16.29
C GLY A 63 -0.27 8.24 -16.61
N LYS A 64 -0.78 7.13 -16.06
CA LYS A 64 -2.21 6.79 -16.07
C LYS A 64 -2.80 6.91 -14.68
N GLY A 65 -4.13 7.05 -14.57
CA GLY A 65 -4.79 7.13 -13.27
C GLY A 65 -4.68 8.51 -12.63
N GLN A 66 -4.51 8.53 -11.31
CA GLN A 66 -4.51 9.73 -10.49
C GLN A 66 -3.22 9.82 -9.67
N ARG A 67 -2.95 10.98 -9.08
CA ARG A 67 -1.96 11.07 -8.01
C ARG A 67 -2.57 10.39 -6.78
N VAL A 68 -1.94 9.33 -6.28
CA VAL A 68 -2.54 8.47 -5.26
C VAL A 68 -2.23 9.01 -3.88
N LEU A 69 -3.27 9.18 -3.05
CA LEU A 69 -3.18 9.55 -1.64
C LEU A 69 -2.83 8.34 -0.77
N GLY A 70 -2.03 8.58 0.27
CA GLY A 70 -1.68 7.56 1.23
C GLY A 70 -0.89 8.10 2.41
N GLU A 71 -0.26 7.18 3.12
CA GLU A 71 0.47 7.47 4.36
C GLU A 71 1.92 7.01 4.24
N VAL A 72 2.85 7.81 4.75
CA VAL A 72 4.24 7.42 4.92
C VAL A 72 4.47 6.97 6.35
N HIS A 73 5.12 5.82 6.52
CA HIS A 73 5.55 5.29 7.81
C HIS A 73 7.06 5.00 7.79
N GLU A 74 7.74 5.28 8.90
CA GLU A 74 9.09 4.80 9.17
C GLU A 74 9.02 3.43 9.85
N ILE A 75 9.68 2.44 9.24
CA ILE A 75 9.64 1.04 9.70
C ILE A 75 11.04 0.50 9.94
N ASP A 76 11.17 -0.42 10.88
CA ASP A 76 12.42 -1.19 11.07
C ASP A 76 12.53 -2.38 10.11
N ASP A 77 13.71 -3.02 10.08
CA ASP A 77 13.98 -4.19 9.24
C ASP A 77 13.00 -5.35 9.52
N LYS A 78 12.53 -5.49 10.76
CA LYS A 78 11.61 -6.56 11.17
C LYS A 78 10.22 -6.34 10.56
N MET A 79 9.67 -5.14 10.71
CA MET A 79 8.39 -4.74 10.11
C MET A 79 8.46 -4.80 8.59
N LYS A 80 9.58 -4.38 8.00
CA LYS A 80 9.79 -4.50 6.56
C LYS A 80 9.74 -5.96 6.08
N ALA A 81 10.43 -6.88 6.76
CA ALA A 81 10.40 -8.30 6.41
C ALA A 81 9.00 -8.90 6.58
N PHE A 82 8.28 -8.51 7.64
CA PHE A 82 6.89 -8.91 7.84
C PHE A 82 5.99 -8.43 6.71
N LEU A 83 6.09 -7.16 6.31
CA LEU A 83 5.26 -6.60 5.23
C LEU A 83 5.59 -7.26 3.87
N ASP A 84 6.86 -7.58 3.61
CA ASP A 84 7.27 -8.32 2.41
C ASP A 84 6.54 -9.69 2.35
N ASP A 85 6.49 -10.44 3.45
CA ASP A 85 5.74 -11.71 3.52
C ASP A 85 4.22 -11.49 3.42
N PHE A 86 3.70 -10.51 4.16
CA PHE A 86 2.26 -10.20 4.20
C PHE A 86 1.71 -9.84 2.82
N GLU A 87 2.44 -9.05 2.04
CA GLU A 87 2.08 -8.64 0.67
C GLU A 87 2.50 -9.68 -0.39
N GLY A 88 3.11 -10.79 0.03
CA GLY A 88 3.53 -11.87 -0.87
C GLY A 88 4.65 -11.47 -1.82
N HIS A 89 5.54 -10.57 -1.41
CA HIS A 89 6.70 -10.15 -2.17
C HIS A 89 7.70 -11.30 -2.40
N PRO A 90 8.29 -11.46 -3.61
CA PRO A 90 8.06 -10.73 -4.86
C PRO A 90 7.00 -11.35 -5.79
N ASN A 91 6.28 -12.37 -5.34
CA ASN A 91 5.43 -13.20 -6.20
C ASN A 91 4.07 -12.55 -6.49
N PHE A 92 3.46 -11.89 -5.50
CA PHE A 92 2.17 -11.24 -5.63
C PHE A 92 2.31 -9.73 -5.84
N TYR A 93 2.90 -9.02 -4.87
CA TYR A 93 3.35 -7.64 -5.04
C TYR A 93 4.88 -7.56 -5.17
N GLU A 94 5.37 -6.50 -5.78
CA GLU A 94 6.80 -6.22 -5.88
C GLU A 94 7.10 -4.92 -5.14
N ARG A 95 7.90 -4.98 -4.07
CA ARG A 95 8.35 -3.79 -3.35
C ARG A 95 9.39 -3.06 -4.19
N ASP A 96 9.12 -1.78 -4.47
CA ASP A 96 10.03 -0.90 -5.20
C ASP A 96 9.79 0.55 -4.80
N ARG A 97 10.60 1.47 -5.30
CA ARG A 97 10.61 2.87 -4.87
C ARG A 97 9.52 3.71 -5.53
N ILE A 98 9.02 4.69 -4.80
CA ILE A 98 8.05 5.70 -5.24
C ILE A 98 8.37 7.07 -4.62
N ASN A 99 8.18 8.14 -5.38
CA ASN A 99 8.37 9.50 -4.87
C ASN A 99 7.04 10.08 -4.36
N ILE A 100 7.04 10.52 -3.11
CA ILE A 100 5.86 11.02 -2.39
C ILE A 100 6.07 12.48 -2.00
N GLU A 101 5.08 13.32 -2.33
CA GLU A 101 4.97 14.72 -1.90
C GLU A 101 4.11 14.76 -0.63
N PHE A 102 4.64 15.29 0.47
CA PHE A 102 3.89 15.42 1.73
C PHE A 102 2.81 16.52 1.66
N LEU A 103 1.67 16.23 2.26
CA LEU A 103 0.49 17.11 2.25
C LEU A 103 0.25 17.86 3.56
N THR A 104 0.78 17.33 4.66
CA THR A 104 0.57 17.89 5.99
C THR A 104 1.90 18.10 6.69
N GLU A 105 2.01 19.21 7.44
CA GLU A 105 3.11 19.37 8.38
C GLU A 105 2.83 18.46 9.57
N ARG A 106 3.82 17.66 9.96
CA ARG A 106 3.71 16.91 11.20
C ARG A 106 4.08 17.82 12.37
N THR A 107 3.24 17.84 13.39
CA THR A 107 3.60 18.34 14.72
C THR A 107 3.70 17.14 15.66
N GLY A 108 4.92 16.63 15.92
CA GLY A 108 5.10 15.53 16.89
C GLY A 108 6.35 14.66 16.71
N LEU A 109 6.83 14.14 17.85
CA LEU A 109 8.16 13.55 18.09
C LEU A 109 8.29 12.04 17.83
N GLU A 110 7.27 11.34 17.30
CA GLU A 110 7.37 9.86 17.22
C GLU A 110 8.46 9.43 16.23
N SER A 111 8.60 10.17 15.13
CA SER A 111 9.74 10.13 14.20
C SER A 111 10.67 11.30 14.48
N GLY A 112 11.98 11.07 14.44
CA GLY A 112 12.98 12.15 14.50
C GLY A 112 13.00 13.02 13.23
N TYR A 113 12.35 12.55 12.16
CA TYR A 113 12.14 13.26 10.91
C TYR A 113 10.73 13.85 10.85
N VAL A 114 10.66 15.16 10.55
CA VAL A 114 9.43 15.94 10.42
C VAL A 114 9.42 16.52 8.99
N PRO A 115 8.55 16.03 8.10
CA PRO A 115 8.51 16.52 6.73
C PRO A 115 7.85 17.90 6.64
N SER A 116 8.31 18.70 5.68
CA SER A 116 7.63 19.96 5.29
C SER A 116 6.52 19.66 4.26
N VAL A 117 5.46 20.48 4.24
CA VAL A 117 4.46 20.39 3.16
C VAL A 117 5.12 20.67 1.81
N GLY A 118 4.82 19.83 0.81
CA GLY A 118 5.43 19.90 -0.51
C GLY A 118 6.82 19.26 -0.59
N GLU A 119 7.41 18.81 0.52
CA GLU A 119 8.64 18.04 0.50
C GLU A 119 8.43 16.72 -0.23
N VAL A 120 9.35 16.38 -1.13
CA VAL A 120 9.33 15.13 -1.88
C VAL A 120 10.41 14.20 -1.36
N ILE A 121 10.00 13.00 -0.92
CA ILE A 121 10.93 11.95 -0.53
C ILE A 121 10.72 10.69 -1.36
N GLN A 122 11.74 9.84 -1.39
CA GLN A 122 11.65 8.50 -1.93
C GLN A 122 11.27 7.52 -0.82
N CYS A 123 10.19 6.79 -1.04
CA CYS A 123 9.67 5.73 -0.18
C CYS A 123 9.71 4.39 -0.92
N GLU A 124 9.56 3.29 -0.20
CA GLU A 124 9.22 1.98 -0.73
C GLU A 124 7.69 1.83 -0.78
N THR A 125 7.17 1.10 -1.77
CA THR A 125 5.75 0.74 -1.84
C THR A 125 5.58 -0.59 -2.56
N TYR A 126 4.39 -1.18 -2.48
CA TYR A 126 4.08 -2.47 -3.07
C TYR A 126 3.35 -2.31 -4.40
N TRP A 127 3.96 -2.78 -5.48
CA TRP A 127 3.46 -2.63 -6.85
C TRP A 127 2.89 -3.92 -7.40
N LEU A 128 1.80 -3.82 -8.15
CA LEU A 128 1.45 -4.86 -9.11
C LEU A 128 2.12 -4.52 -10.45
N LYS A 129 3.33 -5.05 -10.70
CA LYS A 129 4.09 -4.72 -11.92
C LYS A 129 3.61 -5.48 -13.15
N LYS A 130 3.38 -6.78 -13.02
CA LYS A 130 2.82 -7.64 -14.08
C LYS A 130 1.32 -7.80 -13.87
N PHE A 131 0.49 -6.96 -14.50
CA PHE A 131 -0.96 -6.96 -14.32
C PHE A 131 -1.70 -7.21 -15.63
N LYS A 132 -2.86 -7.89 -15.61
CA LYS A 132 -3.65 -8.13 -16.82
C LYS A 132 -4.23 -6.83 -17.39
N PRO A 133 -4.39 -6.71 -18.72
CA PRO A 133 -4.85 -5.46 -19.34
C PRO A 133 -6.21 -4.96 -18.82
N HIS A 134 -7.13 -5.88 -18.51
CA HIS A 134 -8.46 -5.53 -17.98
C HIS A 134 -8.41 -4.76 -16.65
N MET A 135 -7.29 -4.79 -15.93
CA MET A 135 -7.10 -4.01 -14.71
C MET A 135 -7.13 -2.50 -14.99
N LEU A 136 -6.79 -2.07 -16.22
CA LEU A 136 -6.84 -0.68 -16.65
C LEU A 136 -8.25 -0.22 -17.07
N GLU A 137 -9.21 -1.13 -17.15
CA GLU A 137 -10.63 -0.81 -17.43
C GLU A 137 -11.42 -0.52 -16.15
N LYS A 138 -10.81 -0.80 -14.98
CA LYS A 138 -11.39 -0.51 -13.67
C LYS A 138 -11.37 1.00 -13.39
N GLN A 139 -12.22 1.44 -12.47
CA GLN A 139 -12.19 2.81 -11.95
C GLN A 139 -10.84 3.11 -11.30
N PHE A 140 -10.21 4.20 -11.71
CA PHE A 140 -9.00 4.72 -11.05
C PHE A 140 -9.39 5.56 -9.84
N LEU A 141 -8.80 5.23 -8.69
CA LEU A 141 -9.02 5.92 -7.43
C LEU A 141 -7.86 6.87 -7.14
N GLU A 142 -8.20 8.05 -6.61
CA GLU A 142 -7.22 8.94 -5.98
C GLU A 142 -6.91 8.47 -4.54
N ASN A 143 -7.93 8.01 -3.82
CA ASN A 143 -7.81 7.52 -2.45
C ASN A 143 -8.66 6.26 -2.29
N TYR A 144 -8.06 5.19 -1.79
CA TYR A 144 -8.79 3.99 -1.43
C TYR A 144 -9.50 4.16 -0.08
N ASP A 145 -10.73 3.64 0.02
CA ASP A 145 -11.49 3.48 1.26
C ASP A 145 -12.26 2.17 1.18
N ALA A 146 -12.01 1.20 2.07
CA ALA A 146 -12.75 -0.06 2.04
C ALA A 146 -14.28 0.11 2.12
N LYS A 147 -14.78 1.21 2.67
CA LYS A 147 -16.21 1.55 2.80
C LYS A 147 -16.60 2.73 1.91
N GLY A 148 -15.79 3.02 0.90
CA GLY A 148 -16.00 4.13 -0.02
C GLY A 148 -17.24 3.97 -0.91
N PRO A 149 -17.60 5.03 -1.66
CA PRO A 149 -18.83 5.10 -2.45
C PRO A 149 -18.89 4.12 -3.64
N HIS A 150 -17.82 3.37 -3.90
CA HIS A 150 -17.78 2.32 -4.92
C HIS A 150 -18.58 1.06 -4.54
N ASN A 151 -19.00 0.91 -3.27
CA ASN A 151 -19.76 -0.26 -2.78
C ASN A 151 -19.03 -1.61 -3.01
N LEU A 152 -17.70 -1.60 -2.92
CA LEU A 152 -16.84 -2.78 -3.07
C LEU A 152 -16.07 -3.01 -1.77
N PRO A 153 -16.71 -3.54 -0.72
CA PRO A 153 -16.06 -3.74 0.56
C PRO A 153 -14.96 -4.79 0.48
N TYR A 154 -13.82 -4.52 1.11
CA TYR A 154 -12.71 -5.46 1.19
C TYR A 154 -13.13 -6.77 1.85
N VAL A 155 -12.75 -7.89 1.25
CA VAL A 155 -12.98 -9.22 1.82
C VAL A 155 -11.74 -9.66 2.60
N GLU A 156 -11.92 -9.75 3.91
CA GLU A 156 -10.89 -10.14 4.87
C GLU A 156 -10.27 -11.49 4.56
N ARG A 157 -8.96 -11.64 4.82
CA ARG A 157 -8.20 -12.86 4.47
C ARG A 157 -8.83 -14.13 5.07
N TYR A 158 -9.28 -14.08 6.33
CA TYR A 158 -9.90 -15.22 7.00
C TYR A 158 -11.23 -15.65 6.36
N ALA A 159 -11.96 -14.74 5.73
CA ALA A 159 -13.24 -15.02 5.08
C ALA A 159 -13.08 -15.64 3.68
N ARG A 160 -11.88 -15.52 3.07
CA ARG A 160 -11.61 -16.01 1.70
C ARG A 160 -11.63 -17.54 1.60
N HIS A 161 -11.32 -18.23 2.69
CA HIS A 161 -11.28 -19.69 2.74
C HIS A 161 -12.66 -20.36 2.71
N LEU A 162 -13.73 -19.57 2.94
CA LEU A 162 -15.11 -20.08 2.96
C LEU A 162 -15.71 -20.18 1.55
N GLU A 163 -15.06 -19.59 0.53
CA GLU A 163 -15.58 -19.50 -0.83
C GLU A 163 -14.57 -19.98 -1.88
N HIS A 164 -14.85 -21.17 -2.45
CA HIS A 164 -14.30 -21.72 -3.70
C HIS A 164 -12.80 -22.08 -3.75
N ALA A 165 -12.51 -23.39 -3.71
CA ALA A 165 -11.18 -23.98 -3.92
C ALA A 165 -10.55 -23.72 -5.32
N THR A 166 -11.26 -23.05 -6.24
CA THR A 166 -10.83 -22.86 -7.64
C THR A 166 -10.43 -21.42 -8.00
N TYR A 167 -10.69 -20.43 -7.14
CA TYR A 167 -10.31 -19.04 -7.43
C TYR A 167 -8.90 -18.74 -6.94
N ASN A 168 -8.04 -18.28 -7.84
CA ASN A 168 -6.68 -17.85 -7.52
C ASN A 168 -6.50 -16.39 -7.91
N VAL A 169 -6.41 -15.52 -6.89
CA VAL A 169 -6.26 -14.07 -7.05
C VAL A 169 -5.03 -13.69 -7.87
N ILE A 170 -3.91 -14.39 -7.68
CA ILE A 170 -2.67 -14.12 -8.43
C ILE A 170 -2.93 -14.32 -9.92
N THR A 171 -3.51 -15.46 -10.30
CA THR A 171 -3.82 -15.75 -11.71
C THR A 171 -4.92 -14.87 -12.28
N ASP A 172 -5.78 -14.29 -11.44
CA ASP A 172 -6.83 -13.37 -11.88
C ASP A 172 -6.22 -12.03 -12.31
N VAL A 173 -5.34 -11.45 -11.48
CA VAL A 173 -4.86 -10.07 -11.67
C VAL A 173 -3.49 -9.97 -12.34
N ARG A 174 -2.62 -10.99 -12.22
CA ARG A 174 -1.26 -10.96 -12.78
C ARG A 174 -1.17 -11.55 -14.18
N GLN A 175 -0.24 -11.00 -14.97
CA GLN A 175 0.26 -11.67 -16.18
C GLN A 175 1.38 -12.63 -15.78
N SER A 176 1.39 -13.82 -16.36
CA SER A 176 2.46 -14.83 -16.26
C SER A 176 3.78 -14.28 -16.79
#